data_AF-A0A351AWH6-F1
#
_entry.id   AF-A0A351AWH6-F1
#
_cell.length_a   1.000
_cell.length_b   1.000
_cell.length_c   1.000
_cell.angle_alpha   90.00
_cell.angle_beta   90.00
_cell.angle_gamma   90.00
#
_symmetry.space_group_name_H-M   'P 1'
#
loop_
_entity.id
_entity.type
_entity.pdbx_description
1 polymer ?
#
loop_
_entity_poly.entity_id
_entity_poly.type
_entity_poly.pdbx_seq_one_letter_code
_entity_poly.pdbx_strand_id
1 'polypeptide(L)' 'MMDKAMQGKGAGSRIVSECADFLKRNGYKKLRLAVDKGNPQSKAFWLKNGFAFTGEEYPNGEFSYLPMERIL' A
#
# COMPACT_ATOMS: atom_id res chain seq x y z
N MET A 1 3.91 1.69 -10.03
CA MET A 1 2.77 2.15 -10.86
C MET A 1 2.39 1.03 -11.81
N MET A 2 1.10 0.82 -12.08
CA MET A 2 0.60 -0.28 -12.91
C MET A 2 -0.04 0.28 -14.18
N ASP A 3 0.17 -0.40 -15.31
CA ASP A 3 -0.50 -0.06 -16.57
C ASP A 3 -2.02 0.02 -16.38
N LYS A 4 -2.63 1.10 -16.86
CA LYS A 4 -4.07 1.37 -16.76
C LYS A 4 -4.90 0.24 -17.36
N ALA A 5 -4.46 -0.39 -18.44
CA ALA A 5 -5.15 -1.51 -19.09
C ALA A 5 -5.17 -2.78 -18.21
N MET A 6 -4.31 -2.85 -17.20
CA MET A 6 -4.18 -3.99 -16.29
C MET A 6 -4.80 -3.71 -14.90
N GLN A 7 -5.16 -2.46 -14.61
CA GLN A 7 -5.84 -2.09 -13.37
C GLN A 7 -7.20 -2.79 -13.24
N GLY A 8 -7.63 -3.06 -12.00
CA GLY A 8 -8.90 -3.74 -11.72
C GLY A 8 -8.90 -5.27 -11.96
N LYS A 9 -7.86 -5.82 -12.60
CA LYS A 9 -7.76 -7.26 -12.93
C LYS A 9 -7.08 -8.12 -11.85
N GLY A 10 -6.86 -7.57 -10.64
CA GLY A 10 -6.27 -8.29 -9.52
C GLY A 10 -4.74 -8.49 -9.57
N ALA A 11 -4.07 -8.19 -10.69
CA ALA A 11 -2.61 -8.37 -10.80
C ALA A 11 -1.81 -7.55 -9.76
N GLY A 12 -2.23 -6.32 -9.46
CA GLY A 12 -1.61 -5.53 -8.38
C GLY A 12 -1.72 -6.21 -7.01
N SER A 13 -2.88 -6.77 -6.67
CA SER A 13 -3.07 -7.50 -5.41
C SER A 13 -2.22 -8.77 -5.36
N ARG A 14 -2.11 -9.50 -6.47
CA ARG A 14 -1.26 -10.68 -6.56
C ARG A 14 0.21 -10.35 -6.29
N ILE A 15 0.73 -9.30 -6.91
CA ILE A 15 2.10 -8.83 -6.69
C ILE A 15 2.34 -8.51 -5.21
N VAL A 16 1.44 -7.73 -4.59
CA VAL A 16 1.59 -7.34 -3.17
C VAL A 16 1.56 -8.56 -2.25
N SER A 17 0.68 -9.53 -2.50
CA SER A 17 0.61 -10.77 -1.71
C SER A 17 1.88 -11.62 -1.87
N GLU A 18 2.37 -11.84 -3.10
CA GLU A 18 3.59 -12.60 -3.33
C GLU A 18 4.82 -11.94 -2.68
N CYS A 19 4.92 -10.62 -2.74
CA CYS A 19 5.95 -9.86 -2.03
C CYS A 19 5.83 -9.99 -0.50
N ALA A 20 4.60 -9.89 0.03
CA ALA A 20 4.34 -10.04 1.46
C ALA A 20 4.75 -11.45 1.96
N ASP A 21 4.38 -12.49 1.23
CA ASP A 21 4.73 -13.88 1.56
C ASP A 21 6.24 -14.11 1.51
N PHE A 22 6.92 -13.57 0.50
CA PHE A 22 8.38 -13.62 0.43
C PHE A 22 9.02 -12.92 1.64
N LEU A 23 8.61 -11.70 1.97
CA LEU A 23 9.17 -10.95 3.09
C LEU A 23 8.87 -11.63 4.43
N LYS A 24 7.67 -12.18 4.61
CA LYS A 24 7.31 -12.96 5.80
C LYS A 24 8.25 -14.15 5.99
N ARG A 25 8.53 -14.91 4.92
CA ARG A 25 9.46 -16.06 4.96
C ARG A 25 10.89 -15.65 5.30
N ASN A 26 11.28 -14.42 5.00
CA ASN A 26 12.59 -13.85 5.35
C ASN A 26 12.61 -13.19 6.74
N GLY A 27 11.56 -13.37 7.56
CA GLY A 27 11.54 -12.93 8.96
C GLY A 27 11.04 -11.50 9.18
N TYR A 28 10.66 -10.77 8.13
CA TYR A 28 10.05 -9.44 8.26
C TYR A 28 8.69 -9.54 8.96
N LYS A 29 8.36 -8.53 9.76
CA LYS A 29 7.15 -8.52 10.61
C LYS A 29 6.06 -7.58 10.13
N LYS A 30 6.42 -6.57 9.35
CA LYS A 30 5.48 -5.60 8.81
C LYS A 30 5.97 -5.02 7.49
N LEU A 31 5.02 -4.62 6.66
CA LEU A 31 5.21 -3.75 5.52
C LEU A 31 4.75 -2.35 5.89
N ARG A 32 5.46 -1.33 5.41
CA ARG A 32 5.08 0.08 5.56
C ARG A 32 5.25 0.80 4.23
N LEU A 33 4.29 1.64 3.90
CA LEU A 33 4.28 2.50 2.73
C LEU A 33 3.57 3.81 3.04
N ALA A 34 3.61 4.77 2.12
CA ALA A 34 2.83 5.99 2.22
C ALA A 34 1.94 6.18 1.00
N VAL A 35 0.76 6.76 1.21
CA VAL A 35 -0.18 7.14 0.15
C VAL A 35 -0.39 8.64 0.15
N ASP A 36 -0.54 9.24 -1.02
CA ASP A 36 -0.97 10.63 -1.12
C ASP A 36 -2.41 10.79 -0.64
N LYS A 37 -2.66 11.77 0.22
CA LYS A 37 -4.00 12.15 0.68
C LYS A 37 -4.96 12.45 -0.49
N GLY A 38 -4.44 13.00 -1.59
CA GLY A 38 -5.17 13.28 -2.82
C GLY A 38 -5.40 12.08 -3.74
N ASN A 39 -4.98 10.87 -3.37
CA ASN A 39 -5.07 9.68 -4.22
C ASN A 39 -6.05 8.63 -3.65
N PRO A 40 -7.37 8.79 -3.86
CA PRO A 40 -8.38 7.86 -3.33
C PRO A 40 -8.28 6.45 -3.93
N GLN A 41 -7.78 6.32 -5.16
CA GLN A 41 -7.58 5.02 -5.81
C GLN A 41 -6.50 4.21 -5.09
N SER A 42 -5.34 4.82 -4.81
CA SER A 42 -4.25 4.20 -4.06
C SER A 42 -4.73 3.81 -2.66
N LYS A 43 -5.40 4.74 -1.95
CA LYS A 43 -6.00 4.47 -0.63
C LYS A 43 -6.90 3.22 -0.65
N ALA A 44 -7.85 3.15 -1.58
CA ALA A 44 -8.78 2.02 -1.68
C ALA A 44 -8.04 0.70 -1.99
N PHE A 45 -7.02 0.75 -2.86
CA PHE A 45 -6.20 -0.40 -3.18
C PHE A 45 -5.45 -0.94 -1.96
N TRP A 46 -4.77 -0.09 -1.19
CA TRP A 46 -3.99 -0.55 -0.03
C TRP A 46 -4.86 -1.06 1.12
N LEU A 47 -6.00 -0.40 1.38
CA LEU A 47 -7.00 -0.89 2.34
C LEU A 47 -7.50 -2.29 1.97
N LYS A 48 -7.85 -2.51 0.69
CA LYS A 48 -8.25 -3.84 0.20
C LYS A 48 -7.17 -4.89 0.38
N ASN A 49 -5.89 -4.51 0.30
CA ASN A 49 -4.75 -5.43 0.46
C ASN A 49 -4.26 -5.56 1.91
N GLY A 50 -5.07 -5.16 2.90
CA GLY A 50 -4.81 -5.42 4.32
C GLY A 50 -3.89 -4.42 5.00
N PHE A 51 -3.65 -3.26 4.39
CA PHE A 51 -2.95 -2.15 5.04
C PHE A 51 -3.92 -1.28 5.84
N ALA A 52 -3.47 -0.75 6.96
CA ALA A 52 -4.19 0.20 7.80
C ALA A 52 -3.39 1.48 7.99
N PHE A 53 -4.07 2.62 8.12
CA PHE A 53 -3.41 3.90 8.42
C PHE A 53 -2.73 3.84 9.80
N THR A 54 -1.56 4.44 9.90
CA THR A 54 -0.85 4.54 11.19
C THR A 54 -1.32 5.71 12.05
N GLY A 55 -2.13 6.62 11.47
CA GLY A 55 -2.54 7.89 12.09
C GLY A 55 -1.52 9.02 11.91
N GLU A 56 -0.34 8.71 11.36
CA GLU A 56 0.66 9.72 11.02
C GLU A 56 0.27 10.46 9.74
N GLU A 57 0.63 11.74 9.64
CA GLU A 57 0.50 12.55 8.44
C GLU A 57 1.79 13.34 8.27
N TYR A 58 2.43 13.20 7.11
CA TYR A 58 3.64 13.96 6.77
C TYR A 58 3.29 14.99 5.69
N PRO A 59 3.26 16.28 6.03
CA PRO A 59 3.05 17.34 5.04
C PRO A 59 4.16 17.38 4.01
N ASN A 60 3.80 17.59 2.74
CA ASN A 60 4.72 17.82 1.64
C ASN A 60 4.15 18.90 0.69
N GLY A 61 4.45 20.16 1.01
CA GLY A 61 3.87 21.30 0.31
C GLY A 61 2.35 21.34 0.49
N GLU A 62 1.61 21.39 -0.62
CA GLU A 62 0.13 21.35 -0.63
C GLU A 62 -0.45 19.94 -0.45
N PHE A 63 0.39 18.91 -0.45
CA PHE A 63 -0.01 17.51 -0.30
C PHE A 63 0.39 16.97 1.07
N SER A 64 -0.16 15.80 1.41
CA SER A 64 0.26 15.05 2.59
C SER A 64 0.43 13.58 2.25
N TYR A 65 1.46 12.97 2.81
CA TYR A 65 1.68 11.54 2.80
C TYR A 65 1.08 10.91 4.05
N LEU A 66 0.25 9.89 3.85
CA LEU A 66 -0.41 9.13 4.89
C LEU A 66 0.22 7.74 4.95
N PRO A 67 1.04 7.42 5.97
CA PRO A 67 1.62 6.11 6.11
C PRO A 67 0.56 5.05 6.40
N MET A 68 0.79 3.87 5.85
CA MET A 68 -0.02 2.69 6.09
C MET A 68 0.89 1.49 6.37
N GLU A 69 0.43 0.60 7.24
CA GLU A 69 1.15 -0.62 7.64
C GLU A 69 0.28 -1.87 7.46
N ARG A 70 0.93 -2.99 7.15
CA ARG A 70 0.35 -4.34 7.17
C ARG A 70 1.25 -5.28 7.94
N ILE A 71 0.69 -6.03 8.88
CA ILE A 71 1.41 -7.10 9.58
C ILE A 71 1.56 -8.31 8.65
N LEU A 72 2.75 -8.92 8.66
CA LEU A 72 3.11 -10.05 7.80
C LEU A 72 2.86 -11.40 8.47
#